data_AF-A0A1E5HVG9-F1
#
_entry.id   AF-A0A1E5HVG9-F1
#
_cell.length_a   1.000
_cell.length_b   1.000
_cell.length_c   1.000
_cell.angle_alpha   90.00
_cell.angle_beta   90.00
_cell.angle_gamma   90.00
#
_symmetry.space_group_name_H-M   'P 1'
#
loop_
_entity.id
_entity.type
_entity.pdbx_description
1 polymer ?
#
loop_
_entity_poly.entity_id
_entity_poly.type
_entity_poly.pdbx_seq_one_letter_code
_entity_poly.pdbx_strand_id
1 'polypeptide(L)'
;MYRYALLASSHQEQEKNLNRLFGSHEWKYCLDIDDAKEKEEQLINLFKEKLKARYTINVPFLMKNNATKYHLVHASNNKKALEKMKSAIWNTLPSNTFKISEKDKVGQLKLIEADLNLKNLEIWLWDNFQNKTVKINDIYSKLYDVIYRKKHLHDIIRIYRNNNIVECSDYEGSFAFSKNPTIKFINQKVLINY
;
A
#
# COMPACT_ATOMS: atom_id res chain seq x y z
N MET A 1 -10.32 16.25 1.61
CA MET A 1 -9.44 16.79 2.66
C MET A 1 -8.40 17.73 2.07
N TYR A 2 -7.47 17.29 1.21
CA TYR A 2 -6.47 18.15 0.53
C TYR A 2 -7.04 19.45 -0.08
N ARG A 3 -8.01 19.38 -0.99
CA ARG A 3 -8.62 20.57 -1.62
C ARG A 3 -9.18 21.57 -0.61
N TYR A 4 -9.81 21.08 0.45
CA TYR A 4 -10.35 21.94 1.51
C TYR A 4 -9.25 22.53 2.39
N ALA A 5 -8.17 21.78 2.64
CA ALA A 5 -7.00 22.28 3.35
C ALA A 5 -6.31 23.41 2.56
N LEU A 6 -6.17 23.26 1.25
CA LEU A 6 -5.64 24.32 0.38
C LEU A 6 -6.56 25.54 0.29
N LEU A 7 -7.87 25.32 0.20
CA LEU A 7 -8.82 26.44 0.20
C LEU A 7 -8.71 27.19 1.53
N ALA A 8 -8.73 26.47 2.65
CA ALA A 8 -8.60 27.04 3.98
C ALA A 8 -7.24 27.75 4.18
N SER A 9 -6.14 27.28 3.58
CA SER A 9 -4.83 27.94 3.72
C SER A 9 -4.77 29.33 3.10
N SER A 10 -5.69 29.65 2.19
CA SER A 10 -5.81 31.01 1.62
C SER A 10 -6.54 31.99 2.54
N HIS A 11 -7.09 31.53 3.67
CA HIS A 11 -7.89 32.34 4.60
C HIS A 11 -7.22 32.34 5.98
N GLN A 12 -6.76 33.51 6.43
CA GLN A 12 -5.99 33.63 7.66
C GLN A 12 -6.77 33.15 8.90
N GLU A 13 -8.10 33.32 8.93
CA GLU A 13 -8.92 32.85 10.04
C GLU A 13 -8.92 31.31 10.22
N GLN A 14 -8.59 30.56 9.17
CA GLN A 14 -8.58 29.08 9.22
C GLN A 14 -7.28 28.50 9.74
N GLU A 15 -6.25 29.33 9.98
CA GLU A 15 -4.94 28.87 10.43
C GLU A 15 -5.04 28.01 11.69
N LYS A 16 -5.83 28.44 12.68
CA LYS A 16 -6.04 27.69 13.92
C LYS A 16 -6.67 26.32 13.67
N ASN A 17 -7.61 26.23 12.73
CA ASN A 17 -8.27 24.97 12.37
C ASN A 17 -7.31 24.02 11.65
N LEU A 18 -6.46 24.55 10.75
CA LEU A 18 -5.44 23.77 10.06
C LEU A 18 -4.36 23.27 11.02
N ASN A 19 -3.90 24.11 11.94
CA ASN A 19 -2.97 23.70 13.00
C ASN A 19 -3.57 22.59 13.86
N ARG A 20 -4.87 22.64 14.15
CA ARG A 20 -5.57 21.56 14.87
C ARG A 20 -5.71 20.29 14.03
N LEU A 21 -5.99 20.41 12.74
CA LEU A 21 -6.14 19.28 11.82
C LEU A 21 -4.84 18.50 11.65
N PHE A 22 -3.73 19.21 11.42
CA PHE A 22 -2.41 18.62 11.24
C PHE A 22 -1.67 18.41 12.56
N GLY A 23 -2.11 19.03 13.65
CA GLY A 23 -1.42 18.98 14.94
C GLY A 23 -0.08 19.71 14.97
N SER A 24 0.25 20.50 13.93
CA SER A 24 1.47 21.30 13.82
C SER A 24 1.28 22.47 12.84
N HIS A 25 2.28 23.34 12.75
CA HIS A 25 2.34 24.42 11.74
C HIS A 25 3.08 23.97 10.46
N GLU A 26 3.57 22.73 10.41
CA GLU A 26 4.45 22.25 9.33
C GLU A 26 3.75 22.15 7.98
N TRP A 27 2.41 22.10 7.96
CA TRP A 27 1.62 22.10 6.73
C TRP A 27 1.85 23.38 5.90
N LYS A 28 2.30 24.46 6.53
CA LYS A 28 2.66 25.70 5.83
C LYS A 28 3.82 25.49 4.86
N TYR A 29 4.82 24.69 5.24
CA TYR A 29 5.96 24.38 4.37
C TYR A 29 5.55 23.64 3.09
N CYS A 30 4.43 22.90 3.13
CA CYS A 30 3.91 22.25 1.94
C CYS A 30 3.31 23.26 0.93
N LEU A 31 2.92 24.47 1.38
CA LEU A 31 2.32 25.48 0.49
C LEU A 31 3.31 26.05 -0.51
N ASP A 32 4.59 26.06 -0.17
CA ASP A 32 5.68 26.60 -0.98
C ASP A 32 6.11 25.66 -2.12
N ILE A 33 5.54 24.46 -2.20
CA ILE A 33 5.80 23.49 -3.27
C ILE A 33 5.10 23.94 -4.56
N ASP A 34 5.81 24.07 -5.67
CA ASP A 34 5.20 24.51 -6.94
C ASP A 34 4.34 23.40 -7.59
N ASP A 35 4.84 22.16 -7.58
CA ASP A 35 4.12 21.04 -8.17
C ASP A 35 2.90 20.65 -7.33
N ALA A 36 1.71 20.76 -7.94
CA ALA A 36 0.44 20.54 -7.25
C ALA A 36 0.26 19.10 -6.76
N LYS A 37 0.89 18.12 -7.41
CA LYS A 37 0.79 16.71 -7.05
C LYS A 37 1.74 16.38 -5.90
N GLU A 38 2.96 16.89 -5.95
CA GLU A 38 3.94 16.80 -4.86
C GLU A 38 3.39 17.47 -3.60
N LYS A 39 2.77 18.65 -3.74
CA LYS A 39 2.07 19.33 -2.64
C LYS A 39 0.97 18.47 -2.01
N GLU A 40 0.13 17.84 -2.83
CA GLU A 40 -0.91 16.92 -2.39
C GLU A 40 -0.32 15.75 -1.59
N GLU A 41 0.74 15.13 -2.14
CA GLU A 41 1.41 13.98 -1.52
C GLU A 41 2.05 14.35 -0.19
N GLN A 42 2.74 15.49 -0.10
CA GLN A 42 3.40 15.96 1.13
C GLN A 42 2.38 16.27 2.23
N LEU A 43 1.28 16.96 1.91
CA LEU A 43 0.23 17.25 2.89
C LEU A 43 -0.43 15.97 3.43
N ILE A 44 -0.71 14.99 2.56
CA ILE A 44 -1.30 13.72 3.01
C ILE A 44 -0.30 12.91 3.84
N ASN A 45 0.99 12.94 3.51
CA ASN A 45 2.03 12.28 4.29
C ASN A 45 2.19 12.92 5.67
N LEU A 46 2.23 14.25 5.74
CA LEU A 46 2.22 14.98 7.00
C LEU A 46 1.00 14.58 7.84
N PHE A 47 -0.19 14.59 7.26
CA PHE A 47 -1.40 14.17 7.97
C PHE A 47 -1.27 12.75 8.53
N LYS A 48 -0.81 11.78 7.72
CA LYS A 48 -0.60 10.39 8.15
C LYS A 48 0.42 10.26 9.27
N GLU A 49 1.52 10.99 9.21
CA GLU A 49 2.55 10.99 10.25
C GLU A 49 1.98 11.43 11.60
N LYS A 50 1.18 12.50 11.58
CA LYS A 50 0.61 13.11 12.80
C LYS A 50 -0.47 12.25 13.45
N LEU A 51 -1.07 11.31 12.71
CA LEU A 51 -1.97 10.30 13.30
C LEU A 51 -1.25 9.30 14.21
N LYS A 52 0.09 9.21 14.15
CA LYS A 52 0.92 8.28 14.96
C LYS A 52 0.44 6.82 14.90
N ALA A 53 -0.13 6.43 13.76
CA ALA A 53 -0.65 5.09 13.55
C ALA A 53 0.40 4.15 12.96
N ARG A 54 0.44 2.91 13.47
CA ARG A 54 1.35 1.87 12.99
C ARG A 54 1.04 1.47 11.54
N TYR A 55 -0.23 1.47 11.16
CA TYR A 55 -0.67 1.09 9.82
C TYR A 55 -1.49 2.22 9.22
N THR A 56 -1.13 2.65 8.02
CA THR A 56 -1.87 3.68 7.29
C THR A 56 -2.03 3.29 5.83
N ILE A 57 -3.22 3.47 5.28
CA ILE A 57 -3.50 3.34 3.84
C ILE A 57 -4.14 4.64 3.39
N ASN A 58 -3.70 5.17 2.24
CA ASN A 58 -4.33 6.30 1.59
C ASN A 58 -4.89 5.87 0.22
N VAL A 59 -6.15 6.19 -0.02
CA VAL A 59 -6.84 5.89 -1.28
C VAL A 59 -7.35 7.21 -1.86
N PRO A 60 -6.64 7.82 -2.82
CA PRO A 60 -7.18 8.92 -3.60
C PRO A 60 -8.36 8.45 -4.47
N PHE A 61 -9.48 9.15 -4.33
CA PHE A 61 -10.65 9.02 -5.18
C PHE A 61 -10.57 10.07 -6.28
N LEU A 62 -10.59 9.64 -7.54
CA LEU A 62 -10.42 10.52 -8.69
C LEU A 62 -11.76 10.88 -9.34
N MET A 63 -11.81 12.04 -9.97
CA MET A 63 -12.87 12.43 -10.90
C MET A 63 -12.59 11.86 -12.29
N LYS A 64 -13.57 11.94 -13.20
CA LYS A 64 -13.45 11.45 -14.60
C LYS A 64 -12.27 12.06 -15.36
N ASN A 65 -11.82 13.26 -14.99
CA ASN A 65 -10.67 13.94 -15.58
C ASN A 65 -9.34 13.64 -14.86
N ASN A 66 -9.27 12.55 -14.07
CA ASN A 66 -8.12 12.15 -13.25
C ASN A 66 -7.71 13.12 -12.13
N ALA A 67 -8.45 14.20 -11.87
CA ALA A 67 -8.17 15.08 -10.75
C ALA A 67 -8.67 14.48 -9.43
N THR A 68 -7.90 14.60 -8.35
CA THR A 68 -8.27 14.07 -7.03
C THR A 68 -9.49 14.81 -6.47
N LYS A 69 -10.55 14.06 -6.16
CA LYS A 69 -11.77 14.56 -5.50
C LYS A 69 -11.57 14.60 -3.98
N TYR A 70 -11.14 13.49 -3.40
CA TYR A 70 -10.83 13.36 -1.98
C TYR A 70 -9.88 12.18 -1.72
N HIS A 71 -9.34 12.14 -0.50
CA HIS A 71 -8.55 11.02 0.00
C HIS A 71 -9.31 10.32 1.10
N LEU A 72 -9.32 8.99 1.06
CA LEU A 72 -9.68 8.15 2.19
C LEU A 72 -8.40 7.71 2.89
N VAL A 73 -8.24 8.12 4.14
CA VAL A 73 -7.11 7.71 4.98
C VAL A 73 -7.61 6.73 6.03
N HIS A 74 -7.13 5.49 5.96
CA HIS A 74 -7.26 4.52 7.03
C HIS A 74 -6.03 4.61 7.92
N ALA A 75 -6.21 4.65 9.24
CA ALA A 75 -5.15 4.65 10.22
C ALA A 75 -5.51 3.74 11.40
N SER A 76 -4.64 2.80 11.75
CA SER A 76 -4.88 1.88 12.87
C SER A 76 -3.58 1.35 13.47
N ASN A 77 -3.63 1.00 14.76
CA ASN A 77 -2.57 0.25 15.44
C ASN A 77 -2.82 -1.26 15.47
N ASN A 78 -3.95 -1.72 14.94
CA ASN A 78 -4.37 -3.12 14.98
C ASN A 78 -4.21 -3.81 13.62
N LYS A 79 -3.43 -4.90 13.59
CA LYS A 79 -3.21 -5.72 12.38
C LYS A 79 -4.52 -6.22 11.76
N LYS A 80 -5.49 -6.64 12.58
CA LYS A 80 -6.79 -7.13 12.10
C LYS A 80 -7.59 -6.02 11.42
N ALA A 81 -7.48 -4.77 11.89
CA ALA A 81 -8.13 -3.64 11.25
C ALA A 81 -7.54 -3.35 9.87
N LEU A 82 -6.20 -3.42 9.73
CA LEU A 82 -5.52 -3.31 8.44
C LEU A 82 -5.96 -4.43 7.48
N GLU A 83 -6.00 -5.68 7.94
CA GLU A 83 -6.43 -6.83 7.12
C GLU A 83 -7.88 -6.67 6.66
N LYS A 84 -8.78 -6.19 7.52
CA LYS A 84 -10.15 -5.84 7.16
C LYS A 84 -10.22 -4.71 6.14
N MET A 85 -9.42 -3.65 6.31
CA MET A 85 -9.38 -2.53 5.35
C MET A 85 -8.88 -2.99 3.97
N LYS A 86 -7.79 -3.77 3.91
CA LYS A 86 -7.32 -4.37 2.65
C LYS A 86 -8.41 -5.25 2.02
N SER A 87 -9.12 -6.02 2.83
CA SER A 87 -10.21 -6.87 2.34
C SER A 87 -11.36 -6.05 1.78
N ALA A 88 -11.76 -4.96 2.44
CA ALA A 88 -12.75 -4.03 1.94
C ALA A 88 -12.31 -3.45 0.59
N ILE A 89 -11.10 -2.87 0.51
CA ILE A 89 -10.54 -2.32 -0.72
C ILE A 89 -10.61 -3.33 -1.87
N TRP A 90 -10.11 -4.54 -1.68
CA TRP A 90 -10.11 -5.57 -2.72
C TRP A 90 -11.49 -6.14 -3.06
N ASN A 91 -12.46 -6.03 -2.16
CA ASN A 91 -13.85 -6.43 -2.44
C ASN A 91 -14.65 -5.29 -3.11
N THR A 92 -14.25 -4.04 -2.89
CA THR A 92 -14.87 -2.84 -3.46
C THR A 92 -14.10 -2.30 -4.67
N LEU A 93 -13.21 -3.08 -5.27
CA LEU A 93 -12.54 -2.74 -6.53
C LEU A 93 -13.31 -3.34 -7.72
N PRO A 94 -14.41 -2.72 -8.20
CA PRO A 94 -14.85 -2.82 -9.59
C PRO A 94 -14.48 -1.53 -10.34
N SER A 95 -13.89 -1.65 -11.53
CA SER A 95 -13.60 -0.56 -12.49
C SER A 95 -12.51 0.46 -12.10
N ASN A 96 -11.83 0.98 -13.13
CA ASN A 96 -10.60 1.80 -13.15
C ASN A 96 -10.63 3.18 -12.43
N THR A 97 -11.31 3.32 -11.28
CA THR A 97 -11.60 4.63 -10.66
C THR A 97 -10.77 4.93 -9.39
N PHE A 98 -9.98 3.97 -8.90
CA PHE A 98 -9.23 4.13 -7.65
C PHE A 98 -7.71 4.09 -7.88
N LYS A 99 -6.97 5.03 -7.28
CA LYS A 99 -5.52 4.94 -7.08
C LYS A 99 -5.27 4.68 -5.60
N ILE A 100 -4.26 3.89 -5.25
CA ILE A 100 -3.94 3.58 -3.86
C ILE A 100 -2.47 3.90 -3.60
N SER A 101 -2.18 4.60 -2.49
CA SER A 101 -0.81 4.88 -2.05
C SER A 101 -0.47 4.15 -0.74
N GLU A 102 0.67 3.48 -0.74
CA GLU A 102 1.18 2.66 0.36
C GLU A 102 2.07 3.48 1.30
N LYS A 103 2.36 2.94 2.49
CA LYS A 103 2.94 3.68 3.61
C LYS A 103 4.40 4.12 3.39
N ASP A 104 5.21 3.31 2.70
CA ASP A 104 6.68 3.40 2.78
C ASP A 104 7.41 3.65 1.44
N LYS A 105 6.72 4.16 0.41
CA LYS A 105 7.38 4.69 -0.80
C LYS A 105 6.87 6.08 -1.13
N VAL A 106 7.68 7.08 -0.79
CA VAL A 106 7.53 8.48 -1.24
C VAL A 106 7.52 8.50 -2.77
N GLY A 107 6.51 9.11 -3.39
CA GLY A 107 6.48 9.38 -4.83
C GLY A 107 5.85 8.33 -5.75
N GLN A 108 5.33 7.19 -5.26
CA GLN A 108 4.68 6.21 -6.13
C GLN A 108 3.20 5.99 -5.76
N LEU A 109 2.31 6.76 -6.39
CA LEU A 109 0.91 6.36 -6.57
C LEU A 109 0.91 5.08 -7.42
N LYS A 110 0.70 3.92 -6.80
CA LYS A 110 0.55 2.67 -7.55
C LYS A 110 -0.87 2.65 -8.11
N LEU A 111 -0.98 2.69 -9.43
CA LEU A 111 -2.22 2.40 -10.12
C LEU A 111 -2.50 0.92 -9.91
N ILE A 112 -3.49 0.60 -9.08
CA ILE A 112 -4.08 -0.74 -9.07
C ILE A 112 -5.21 -0.64 -10.09
N GLU A 113 -4.90 -1.00 -11.33
CA GLU A 113 -5.94 -1.19 -12.33
C GLU A 113 -6.85 -2.35 -11.89
N ALA A 114 -8.12 -2.30 -12.30
CA ALA A 114 -9.09 -3.32 -11.93
C ALA A 114 -8.75 -4.71 -12.52
N ASP A 115 -7.85 -4.75 -13.52
CA ASP A 115 -7.18 -6.00 -13.86
C ASP A 115 -6.20 -6.35 -12.76
N LEU A 116 -6.42 -7.52 -12.17
CA LEU A 116 -5.71 -8.20 -11.08
C LEU A 116 -4.21 -8.39 -11.39
N ASN A 117 -3.47 -7.33 -11.66
CA ASN A 117 -2.09 -7.44 -12.06
C ASN A 117 -1.22 -7.63 -10.82
N LEU A 118 -1.22 -8.89 -10.36
CA LEU A 118 -0.36 -9.42 -9.31
C LEU A 118 1.12 -9.22 -9.65
N LYS A 119 1.49 -8.82 -10.87
CA LYS A 119 2.83 -8.40 -11.28
C LYS A 119 3.48 -7.40 -10.32
N ASN A 120 2.71 -6.45 -9.78
CA ASN A 120 3.25 -5.50 -8.80
C ASN A 120 3.60 -6.19 -7.46
N LEU A 121 2.84 -7.21 -7.05
CA LEU A 121 3.18 -8.06 -5.91
C LEU A 121 4.37 -8.97 -6.23
N GLU A 122 4.45 -9.51 -7.44
CA GLU A 122 5.59 -10.30 -7.90
C GLU A 122 6.89 -9.49 -7.89
N ILE A 123 6.90 -8.31 -8.52
CA ILE A 123 8.03 -7.38 -8.49
C ILE A 123 8.44 -7.12 -7.05
N TRP A 124 7.48 -6.81 -6.17
CA TRP A 124 7.77 -6.58 -4.76
C TRP A 124 8.38 -7.82 -4.07
N LEU A 125 7.89 -9.03 -4.35
CA LEU A 125 8.45 -10.26 -3.80
C LEU A 125 9.90 -10.46 -4.23
N TRP A 126 10.20 -10.29 -5.51
CA TRP A 126 11.56 -10.41 -6.02
C TRP A 126 12.48 -9.33 -5.45
N ASP A 127 12.06 -8.07 -5.45
CA ASP A 127 12.86 -6.97 -4.90
C ASP A 127 13.21 -7.19 -3.41
N ASN A 128 12.34 -7.86 -2.64
CA ASN A 128 12.55 -8.07 -1.20
C ASN A 128 13.19 -9.41 -0.84
N PHE A 129 12.94 -10.47 -1.62
CA PHE A 129 13.25 -11.85 -1.23
C PHE A 129 14.04 -12.66 -2.27
N GLN A 130 14.41 -12.07 -3.41
CA GLN A 130 15.30 -12.72 -4.37
C GLN A 130 16.58 -13.22 -3.68
N ASN A 131 16.98 -14.45 -3.99
CA ASN A 131 18.15 -15.13 -3.42
C ASN A 131 18.13 -15.29 -1.89
N LYS A 132 16.97 -15.09 -1.24
CA LYS A 132 16.79 -15.31 0.19
C LYS A 132 16.01 -16.60 0.43
N THR A 133 16.28 -17.18 1.59
CA THR A 133 15.52 -18.29 2.16
C THR A 133 14.80 -17.73 3.38
N VAL A 134 13.46 -17.69 3.34
CA VAL A 134 12.64 -16.99 4.34
C VAL A 134 11.42 -17.82 4.73
N LYS A 135 10.97 -17.68 5.97
CA LYS A 135 9.69 -18.29 6.39
C LYS A 135 8.53 -17.47 5.84
N ILE A 136 7.42 -18.12 5.51
CA ILE A 136 6.24 -17.41 5.00
C ILE A 136 5.70 -16.36 5.99
N ASN A 137 5.84 -16.58 7.30
CA ASN A 137 5.46 -15.60 8.33
C ASN A 137 6.30 -14.31 8.28
N ASP A 138 7.55 -14.39 7.85
CA ASP A 138 8.40 -13.20 7.65
C ASP A 138 7.92 -12.40 6.44
N ILE A 139 7.53 -13.10 5.38
CA ILE A 139 6.90 -12.49 4.21
C ILE A 139 5.57 -11.82 4.62
N TYR A 140 4.73 -12.46 5.45
CA TYR A 140 3.50 -11.82 5.94
C TYR A 140 3.75 -10.55 6.73
N SER A 141 4.80 -10.52 7.53
CA SER A 141 5.13 -9.34 8.34
C SER A 141 5.46 -8.14 7.46
N LYS A 142 6.20 -8.36 6.36
CA LYS A 142 6.48 -7.36 5.31
C LYS A 142 5.27 -7.05 4.43
N LEU A 143 4.38 -8.02 4.22
CA LEU A 143 3.15 -7.85 3.44
C LEU A 143 2.22 -6.80 4.07
N TYR A 144 2.38 -6.48 5.36
CA TYR A 144 1.62 -5.41 5.99
C TYR A 144 1.88 -4.04 5.38
N ASP A 145 3.05 -3.83 4.79
CA ASP A 145 3.50 -2.55 4.22
C ASP A 145 2.91 -2.29 2.82
N VAL A 146 2.39 -3.34 2.17
CA VAL A 146 1.76 -3.28 0.84
C VAL A 146 0.27 -3.59 0.88
N ILE A 147 -0.50 -3.18 -0.11
CA ILE A 147 -1.98 -3.29 -0.13
C ILE A 147 -2.49 -4.71 -0.34
N TYR A 148 -1.62 -5.65 -0.71
CA TYR A 148 -1.97 -7.02 -1.03
C TYR A 148 -2.37 -7.85 0.19
N ARG A 149 -3.21 -8.86 -0.05
CA ARG A 149 -3.70 -9.79 0.97
C ARG A 149 -2.87 -11.08 0.96
N LYS A 150 -2.89 -11.82 2.07
CA LYS A 150 -2.28 -13.16 2.17
C LYS A 150 -2.77 -14.08 1.05
N LYS A 151 -4.05 -14.01 0.68
CA LYS A 151 -4.62 -14.76 -0.44
C LYS A 151 -3.84 -14.54 -1.74
N HIS A 152 -3.56 -13.28 -2.11
CA HIS A 152 -2.83 -12.96 -3.34
C HIS A 152 -1.39 -13.51 -3.30
N LEU A 153 -0.73 -13.39 -2.15
CA LEU A 153 0.58 -14.01 -1.93
C LEU A 153 0.51 -15.54 -2.07
N HIS A 154 -0.50 -16.18 -1.49
CA HIS A 154 -0.68 -17.63 -1.57
C HIS A 154 -0.87 -18.10 -3.00
N ASP A 155 -1.65 -17.36 -3.78
CA ASP A 155 -1.90 -17.67 -5.19
C ASP A 155 -0.59 -17.61 -6.00
N ILE A 156 0.21 -16.55 -5.84
CA ILE A 156 1.54 -16.44 -6.48
C ILE A 156 2.47 -17.58 -6.04
N ILE A 157 2.61 -17.84 -4.73
CA ILE A 157 3.54 -18.87 -4.24
C ILE A 157 3.14 -20.26 -4.73
N ARG A 158 1.84 -20.56 -4.85
CA ARG A 158 1.37 -21.82 -5.46
C ARG A 158 1.79 -21.91 -6.93
N ILE A 159 1.57 -20.85 -7.70
CA ILE A 159 1.98 -20.81 -9.12
C ILE A 159 3.50 -20.98 -9.22
N TYR A 160 4.27 -20.25 -8.43
CA TYR A 160 5.73 -20.33 -8.42
C TYR A 160 6.23 -21.72 -8.02
N ARG A 161 5.61 -22.35 -7.02
CA ARG A 161 5.96 -23.71 -6.59
C ARG A 161 5.67 -24.72 -7.70
N ASN A 162 4.52 -24.63 -8.36
CA ASN A 162 4.13 -25.56 -9.43
C ASN A 162 5.03 -25.42 -10.68
N ASN A 163 5.60 -24.23 -10.89
CA ASN A 163 6.51 -23.95 -12.01
C ASN A 163 7.99 -24.05 -11.62
N ASN A 164 8.34 -24.60 -10.45
CA ASN A 164 9.71 -24.70 -9.95
C ASN A 164 10.47 -23.35 -9.95
N ILE A 165 9.77 -22.26 -9.64
CA ILE A 165 10.34 -20.91 -9.47
C ILE A 165 10.74 -20.67 -8.01
N VAL A 166 10.04 -21.33 -7.07
CA VAL A 166 10.40 -21.36 -5.65
C VAL A 166 10.45 -22.79 -5.12
N GLU A 167 11.38 -23.05 -4.22
CA GLU A 167 11.42 -24.27 -3.41
C GLU A 167 10.71 -24.00 -2.08
N CYS A 168 9.89 -24.95 -1.64
CA CYS A 168 9.22 -24.91 -0.36
C CYS A 168 9.70 -26.08 0.50
N SER A 169 10.23 -25.80 1.69
CA SER A 169 10.74 -26.80 2.64
C SER A 169 10.24 -26.55 4.07
N ASP A 170 10.71 -27.37 5.01
CA ASP A 170 10.46 -27.24 6.46
C ASP A 170 8.98 -27.34 6.84
N TYR A 171 8.31 -28.37 6.32
CA TYR A 171 6.97 -28.78 6.73
C TYR A 171 6.86 -30.30 6.67
N GLU A 172 6.02 -30.87 7.54
CA GLU A 172 5.72 -32.30 7.54
C GLU A 172 4.47 -32.59 6.70
N GLY A 173 4.51 -33.67 5.90
CA GLY A 173 3.38 -34.09 5.07
C GLY A 173 3.07 -33.13 3.91
N SER A 174 1.79 -32.82 3.70
CA SER A 174 1.36 -31.96 2.59
C SER A 174 1.72 -30.48 2.82
N PHE A 175 2.09 -29.79 1.74
CA PHE A 175 2.37 -28.36 1.76
C PHE A 175 1.13 -27.56 2.20
N ALA A 176 1.28 -26.74 3.24
CA ALA A 176 0.25 -25.82 3.70
C ALA A 176 0.89 -24.57 4.31
N PHE A 177 0.36 -23.39 3.96
CA PHE A 177 0.85 -22.11 4.47
C PHE A 177 0.75 -21.98 6.01
N SER A 178 -0.19 -22.69 6.63
CA SER A 178 -0.34 -22.74 8.09
C SER A 178 0.83 -23.43 8.80
N LYS A 179 1.58 -24.29 8.10
CA LYS A 179 2.77 -24.98 8.62
C LYS A 179 4.03 -24.10 8.62
N ASN A 180 3.89 -22.82 8.25
CA ASN A 180 4.97 -21.86 8.13
C ASN A 180 6.19 -22.38 7.33
N PRO A 181 5.98 -22.86 6.08
CA PRO A 181 7.06 -23.38 5.26
C PRO A 181 8.14 -22.33 5.00
N THR A 182 9.37 -22.81 4.79
CA THR A 182 10.47 -22.02 4.25
C THR A 182 10.31 -21.92 2.74
N ILE A 183 10.46 -20.71 2.22
CA ILE A 183 10.37 -20.37 0.80
C ILE A 183 11.76 -19.90 0.35
N LYS A 184 12.28 -20.53 -0.70
CA LYS A 184 13.54 -20.17 -1.33
C LYS A 184 13.26 -19.81 -2.79
N PHE A 185 13.64 -18.60 -3.17
CA PHE A 185 13.48 -18.08 -4.53
C PHE A 185 14.67 -18.53 -5.38
N ILE A 186 14.48 -19.52 -6.26
CA ILE A 186 15.56 -20.26 -6.94
C ILE A 186 15.90 -19.75 -8.35
N ASN A 187 14.90 -19.31 -9.12
CA ASN A 187 15.10 -18.86 -10.51
C ASN A 187 14.96 -17.35 -10.63
N GLN A 188 15.80 -16.70 -11.45
CA GLN A 188 15.75 -15.26 -11.63
C GLN A 188 14.45 -14.81 -12.34
N LYS A 189 13.75 -13.85 -11.73
CA LYS A 189 12.66 -13.00 -12.26
C LYS A 189 11.99 -13.51 -13.55
N VAL A 190 11.24 -14.61 -13.46
CA VAL A 190 10.28 -15.00 -14.50
C VAL A 190 9.00 -14.21 -14.22
N LEU A 191 8.80 -13.09 -14.92
CA LEU A 191 7.51 -12.41 -14.90
C LEU A 191 6.52 -13.34 -15.62
N ILE A 192 5.60 -13.94 -14.88
CA ILE A 192 4.58 -14.81 -15.47
C ILE A 192 3.59 -13.89 -16.19
N ASN A 193 3.42 -14.10 -17.49
CA ASN A 193 2.33 -13.48 -18.24
C ASN A 193 1.05 -14.25 -17.89
N TYR A 194 0.08 -13.54 -17.29
CA TYR A 194 -1.27 -14.04 -17.02
C TYR A 194 -2.12 -14.00 -18.28
#